data_AF-A0A9W6F1F0-F1
#
_entry.id   AF-A0A9W6F1F0-F1
#
_cell.length_a   1.000
_cell.length_b   1.000
_cell.length_c   1.000
_cell.angle_alpha   90.00
_cell.angle_beta   90.00
_cell.angle_gamma   90.00
#
_symmetry.space_group_name_H-M   'P 1'
#
loop_
_entity.id
_entity.type
_entity.pdbx_description
1 polymer ?
#
loop_
_entity_poly.entity_id
_entity_poly.type
_entity_poly.pdbx_seq_one_letter_code
_entity_poly.pdbx_strand_id
1 'polypeptide(L)'
;MVSLCRKGSSPLSGRPAAMEDLFGSRVTVNIPRSTRSLMTLALEQRKANDLAESRLAKLEEQMKRFRDTDDRCIEDGVAGVVAEKLGEGEVVVTQYDFKGEAGDLGALVVGRWEGKDVIVLVNAKNNMDTFYRKALAELSGAMRYWEKLKNLSAEELEEEDALASDYHKLQLANYSSYSVMLAFGGNKFSKHVAQTKLAHLQTPWFYVVADPTGRFLATHSKQLP
;
A
#
# COMPACT_ATOMS: atom_id res chain seq x y z
N MET A 1 -30.45 -33.54 -57.48
CA MET A 1 -30.33 -32.42 -58.44
C MET A 1 -28.87 -32.02 -58.53
N VAL A 2 -28.35 -31.97 -59.75
CA VAL A 2 -26.95 -31.74 -60.10
C VAL A 2 -26.67 -30.23 -60.17
N SER A 3 -25.38 -29.88 -60.13
CA SER A 3 -24.71 -28.76 -60.86
C SER A 3 -24.24 -27.60 -59.96
N LEU A 4 -23.01 -27.06 -59.99
CA LEU A 4 -21.84 -27.09 -60.91
C LEU A 4 -20.53 -27.01 -60.05
N CYS A 5 -19.47 -27.79 -60.30
CA CYS A 5 -18.38 -27.62 -61.30
C CYS A 5 -17.47 -26.38 -61.16
N ARG A 6 -16.20 -26.52 -60.70
CA ARG A 6 -14.97 -26.51 -61.54
C ARG A 6 -13.63 -26.36 -60.76
N LYS A 7 -12.65 -27.17 -61.21
CA LYS A 7 -11.21 -26.92 -61.47
C LYS A 7 -10.40 -26.16 -60.38
N GLY A 8 -9.28 -26.68 -59.89
CA GLY A 8 -8.14 -27.00 -60.75
C GLY A 8 -7.01 -27.67 -59.97
N SER A 9 -6.46 -28.70 -60.60
CA SER A 9 -5.23 -29.38 -60.29
C SER A 9 -4.02 -28.54 -60.72
N SER A 10 -2.97 -28.48 -59.89
CA SER A 10 -1.60 -28.79 -60.34
C SER A 10 -0.66 -29.02 -59.15
N PRO A 11 0.32 -29.94 -59.30
CA PRO A 11 1.16 -30.39 -58.20
C PRO A 11 2.65 -29.99 -58.35
N LEU A 12 3.37 -30.13 -57.24
CA LEU A 12 4.80 -30.49 -57.12
C LEU A 12 5.85 -29.58 -57.79
N SER A 13 6.65 -28.91 -56.96
CA SER A 13 8.09 -29.22 -56.82
C SER A 13 8.76 -28.24 -55.86
N GLY A 14 9.59 -28.75 -54.94
CA GLY A 14 10.40 -27.91 -54.07
C GLY A 14 10.90 -28.65 -52.85
N ARG A 15 12.13 -29.16 -52.94
CA ARG A 15 12.90 -29.79 -51.85
C ARG A 15 13.02 -28.88 -50.62
N PRO A 16 13.26 -29.44 -49.42
CA PRO A 16 13.46 -28.64 -48.21
C PRO A 16 14.79 -27.90 -48.31
N ALA A 17 14.75 -26.57 -48.27
CA ALA A 17 15.94 -25.75 -48.05
C ALA A 17 16.36 -25.85 -46.58
N ALA A 18 17.67 -25.95 -46.39
CA ALA A 18 18.36 -26.22 -45.14
C ALA A 18 17.98 -25.25 -44.01
N MET A 19 17.85 -25.83 -42.82
CA MET A 19 17.79 -25.15 -41.54
C MET A 19 19.15 -24.47 -41.31
N GLU A 20 19.18 -23.14 -41.40
CA GLU A 20 20.37 -22.35 -41.09
C GLU A 20 20.73 -22.50 -39.61
N ASP A 21 21.95 -22.99 -39.38
CA ASP A 21 22.65 -23.09 -38.12
C ASP A 21 22.93 -21.67 -37.57
N LEU A 22 21.96 -21.12 -36.82
CA LEU A 22 22.05 -19.79 -36.17
C LEU A 22 22.89 -19.78 -34.88
N PHE A 23 23.57 -20.88 -34.54
CA PHE A 23 24.44 -21.01 -33.36
C PHE A 23 25.92 -21.24 -33.71
N GLY A 24 26.36 -20.66 -34.83
CA GLY A 24 27.73 -20.80 -35.37
C GLY A 24 28.77 -19.77 -34.91
N SER A 25 28.50 -18.92 -33.90
CA SER A 25 29.50 -18.01 -33.34
C SER A 25 29.84 -18.40 -31.90
N ARG A 26 30.91 -19.19 -31.74
CA ARG A 26 31.59 -19.37 -30.45
C ARG A 26 31.95 -18.00 -29.89
N VAL A 27 31.23 -17.54 -28.87
CA VAL A 27 31.62 -16.38 -28.07
C VAL A 27 32.87 -16.76 -27.27
N THR A 28 34.05 -16.40 -27.79
CA THR A 28 35.30 -16.47 -27.02
C THR A 28 35.24 -15.39 -25.94
N VAL A 29 34.84 -15.78 -24.73
CA VAL A 29 35.00 -14.94 -23.54
C VAL A 29 36.49 -14.96 -23.20
N ASN A 30 37.19 -13.88 -23.53
CA ASN A 30 38.61 -13.71 -23.24
C ASN A 30 38.77 -13.44 -21.73
N ILE A 31 38.81 -14.51 -20.92
CA ILE A 31 39.03 -14.38 -19.47
C ILE A 31 40.48 -13.93 -19.26
N PRO A 32 40.74 -12.78 -18.60
CA PRO A 32 42.09 -12.30 -18.40
C PRO A 32 42.89 -13.28 -17.52
N ARG A 33 43.98 -13.85 -18.04
CA ARG A 33 44.76 -14.92 -17.37
C ARG A 33 45.83 -14.43 -16.38
N SER A 34 45.89 -13.13 -16.08
CA SER A 34 46.86 -12.59 -15.11
C SER A 34 46.15 -12.06 -13.87
N THR A 35 46.73 -12.29 -12.69
CA THR A 35 46.23 -11.80 -11.38
C THR A 35 46.01 -10.30 -11.38
N ARG A 36 46.87 -9.55 -12.09
CA ARG A 36 46.77 -8.10 -12.25
C ARG A 36 45.54 -7.71 -13.09
N SER A 37 45.25 -8.45 -14.16
CA SER A 37 44.07 -8.21 -15.00
C SER A 37 42.76 -8.61 -14.34
N LEU A 38 42.77 -9.66 -13.50
CA LEU A 38 41.60 -10.05 -12.70
C LEU A 38 41.28 -9.02 -11.61
N MET A 39 42.30 -8.44 -10.97
CA MET A 39 42.10 -7.35 -10.00
C MET A 39 41.55 -6.09 -10.66
N THR A 40 42.03 -5.73 -11.87
CA THR A 40 41.47 -4.60 -12.61
C THR A 40 40.01 -4.83 -12.98
N LEU A 41 39.66 -6.04 -13.43
CA LEU A 41 38.28 -6.40 -13.77
C LEU A 41 37.37 -6.39 -12.54
N ALA A 42 37.85 -6.89 -11.39
CA ALA A 42 37.11 -6.82 -10.12
C ALA A 42 36.88 -5.37 -9.65
N LEU A 43 37.87 -4.49 -9.84
CA LEU A 43 37.74 -3.06 -9.52
C LEU A 43 36.75 -2.35 -10.45
N GLU A 44 36.76 -2.67 -11.74
CA GLU A 44 35.79 -2.13 -12.70
C GLU A 44 34.37 -2.63 -12.42
N GLN A 45 34.22 -3.90 -12.06
CA GLN A 45 32.93 -4.49 -11.73
C GLN A 45 32.35 -3.92 -10.43
N ARG A 46 33.20 -3.65 -9.43
CA ARG A 46 32.78 -2.95 -8.21
C ARG A 46 32.30 -1.52 -8.50
N LYS A 47 33.03 -0.76 -9.32
CA LYS A 47 32.60 0.58 -9.75
C LYS A 47 31.30 0.56 -10.54
N ALA A 48 31.09 -0.46 -11.37
CA ALA A 48 29.84 -0.65 -12.10
C ALA A 48 28.67 -0.97 -11.16
N ASN A 49 28.89 -1.80 -10.14
CA ASN A 49 27.89 -2.12 -9.12
C ASN A 49 27.54 -0.89 -8.27
N ASP A 50 28.54 -0.15 -7.77
CA ASP A 50 28.32 1.08 -6.99
C ASP A 50 27.52 2.12 -7.79
N LEU A 51 27.80 2.23 -9.11
CA LEU A 51 27.06 3.12 -10.00
C LEU A 51 25.63 2.64 -10.25
N ALA A 52 25.41 1.32 -10.37
CA ALA A 52 24.09 0.72 -10.53
C ALA A 52 23.24 0.91 -9.27
N GLU A 53 23.82 0.67 -8.09
CA GLU A 53 23.17 0.93 -6.79
C GLU A 53 22.84 2.41 -6.61
N SER A 54 23.75 3.32 -6.96
CA SER A 54 23.45 4.77 -6.90
C SER A 54 22.34 5.18 -7.87
N ARG A 55 22.28 4.56 -9.06
CA ARG A 55 21.20 4.80 -10.03
C ARG A 55 19.88 4.22 -9.54
N LEU A 56 19.88 3.03 -8.94
CA LEU A 56 18.70 2.43 -8.32
C LEU A 56 18.19 3.28 -7.17
N ALA A 57 19.07 3.72 -6.26
CA ALA A 57 18.69 4.60 -5.16
C ALA A 57 18.11 5.94 -5.66
N LYS A 58 18.70 6.53 -6.72
CA LYS A 58 18.15 7.74 -7.35
C LYS A 58 16.82 7.48 -8.06
N LEU A 59 16.65 6.32 -8.69
CA LEU A 59 15.38 5.93 -9.30
C LEU A 59 14.32 5.67 -8.24
N GLU A 60 14.63 5.00 -7.14
CA GLU A 60 13.73 4.83 -5.98
C GLU A 60 13.36 6.18 -5.37
N GLU A 61 14.32 7.09 -5.20
CA GLU A 61 14.06 8.43 -4.68
C GLU A 61 13.25 9.29 -5.67
N GLN A 62 13.44 9.11 -6.98
CA GLN A 62 12.64 9.76 -8.02
C GLN A 62 11.25 9.14 -8.14
N MET A 63 11.10 7.82 -8.00
CA MET A 63 9.82 7.12 -7.97
C MET A 63 9.00 7.53 -6.74
N LYS A 64 9.64 7.68 -5.57
CA LYS A 64 9.01 8.31 -4.38
C LYS A 64 8.54 9.75 -4.62
N ARG A 65 9.05 10.43 -5.66
CA ARG A 65 8.67 11.82 -6.01
C ARG A 65 7.64 11.89 -7.15
N PHE A 66 7.26 10.78 -7.79
CA PHE A 66 6.28 10.76 -8.88
C PHE A 66 5.02 9.96 -8.50
N ARG A 67 3.96 10.72 -8.17
CA ARG A 67 2.51 10.42 -8.28
C ARG A 67 1.93 9.22 -7.52
N ASP A 68 1.56 9.47 -6.26
CA ASP A 68 0.43 8.81 -5.59
C ASP A 68 -0.90 9.46 -6.02
N THR A 69 -1.24 9.36 -7.31
CA THR A 69 -2.59 9.73 -7.82
C THR A 69 -3.38 8.52 -8.29
N ASP A 70 -2.86 7.31 -8.07
CA ASP A 70 -3.68 6.11 -8.17
C ASP A 70 -4.51 6.02 -6.89
N ASP A 71 -5.83 5.84 -6.99
CA ASP A 71 -6.70 5.72 -5.81
C ASP A 71 -6.23 4.61 -4.86
N ARG A 72 -5.42 3.66 -5.37
CA ARG A 72 -4.75 2.57 -4.65
C ARG A 72 -3.66 3.01 -3.66
N CYS A 73 -3.15 4.23 -3.76
CA CYS A 73 -2.04 4.73 -2.94
C CYS A 73 -2.49 5.74 -1.87
N ILE A 74 -3.78 6.10 -1.84
CA ILE A 74 -4.28 7.13 -0.93
C ILE A 74 -4.35 6.60 0.49
N GLU A 75 -4.87 5.38 0.69
CA GLU A 75 -4.94 4.79 2.03
C GLU A 75 -3.56 4.58 2.62
N ASP A 76 -2.61 4.09 1.80
CA ASP A 76 -1.21 3.92 2.19
C ASP A 76 -0.54 5.26 2.49
N GLY A 77 -0.75 6.29 1.65
CA GLY A 77 -0.21 7.63 1.85
C GLY A 77 -0.77 8.31 3.10
N VAL A 78 -2.08 8.18 3.35
CA VAL A 78 -2.73 8.69 4.56
C VAL A 78 -2.22 7.95 5.79
N ALA A 79 -2.15 6.61 5.75
CA ALA A 79 -1.64 5.80 6.86
C ALA A 79 -0.17 6.11 7.16
N GLY A 80 0.66 6.24 6.12
CA GLY A 80 2.07 6.57 6.24
C GLY A 80 2.29 7.93 6.91
N VAL A 81 1.57 8.96 6.47
CA VAL A 81 1.70 10.30 7.07
C VAL A 81 1.14 10.36 8.49
N VAL A 82 0.11 9.57 8.81
CA VAL A 82 -0.34 9.39 10.20
C VAL A 82 0.75 8.73 11.03
N ALA A 83 1.39 7.66 10.54
CA ALA A 83 2.49 7.00 11.23
C ALA A 83 3.68 7.95 11.47
N GLU A 84 4.09 8.72 10.46
CA GLU A 84 5.14 9.74 10.61
C GLU A 84 4.79 10.82 11.65
N LYS A 85 3.51 11.08 11.87
CA LYS A 85 3.04 12.07 12.84
C LYS A 85 3.09 11.55 14.28
N LEU A 86 3.04 10.24 14.46
CA LEU A 86 3.16 9.58 15.76
C LEU A 86 4.64 9.32 16.09
N GLY A 87 4.99 9.38 17.37
CA GLY A 87 6.28 8.86 17.83
C GLY A 87 6.29 7.34 17.70
N GLU A 88 7.34 6.77 17.12
CA GLU A 88 7.44 5.31 16.90
C GLU A 88 6.22 4.77 16.11
N GLY A 89 5.72 5.55 15.15
CA GLY A 89 4.53 5.18 14.38
C GLY A 89 4.77 4.01 13.41
N GLU A 90 3.86 3.05 13.39
CA GLU A 90 3.88 1.87 12.52
C GLU A 90 2.49 1.62 11.93
N VAL A 91 2.46 1.28 10.63
CA VAL A 91 1.23 0.83 9.96
C VAL A 91 1.11 -0.68 10.13
N VAL A 92 0.10 -1.13 10.88
CA VAL A 92 -0.11 -2.55 11.21
C VAL A 92 -0.83 -3.28 10.07
N VAL A 93 -1.89 -2.65 9.54
CA VAL A 93 -2.63 -3.17 8.38
C VAL A 93 -3.13 -2.03 7.50
N THR A 94 -3.27 -2.30 6.21
CA THR A 94 -3.93 -1.42 5.23
C THR A 94 -5.05 -2.20 4.54
N GLN A 95 -6.12 -1.49 4.13
CA GLN A 95 -7.30 -2.01 3.46
C GLN A 95 -7.89 -3.26 4.17
N TYR A 96 -8.33 -3.06 5.40
CA TYR A 96 -8.81 -4.14 6.26
C TYR A 96 -10.34 -4.23 6.30
N ASP A 97 -10.87 -5.31 5.71
CA ASP A 97 -12.27 -5.67 5.83
C ASP A 97 -12.50 -6.52 7.09
N PHE A 98 -13.29 -6.01 8.03
CA PHE A 98 -13.64 -6.77 9.23
C PHE A 98 -14.55 -7.95 8.87
N LYS A 99 -14.22 -9.13 9.38
CA LYS A 99 -15.07 -10.31 9.21
C LYS A 99 -16.34 -10.21 10.05
N GLY A 100 -16.28 -9.54 11.20
CA GLY A 100 -17.43 -9.31 12.08
C GLY A 100 -18.39 -8.19 11.66
N GLU A 101 -18.47 -7.85 10.36
CA GLU A 101 -19.39 -6.85 9.79
C GLU A 101 -19.26 -5.42 10.38
N ALA A 102 -18.09 -5.06 10.91
CA ALA A 102 -17.84 -3.72 11.46
C ALA A 102 -17.62 -2.63 10.40
N GLY A 103 -17.63 -3.02 9.12
CA GLY A 103 -17.31 -2.18 7.98
C GLY A 103 -15.89 -2.43 7.47
N ASP A 104 -15.35 -1.41 6.83
CA ASP A 104 -14.04 -1.44 6.19
C ASP A 104 -13.16 -0.34 6.80
N LEU A 105 -11.91 -0.71 7.10
CA LEU A 105 -10.89 0.18 7.62
C LEU A 105 -9.85 0.45 6.53
N GLY A 106 -9.58 1.73 6.27
CA GLY A 106 -8.52 2.14 5.35
C GLY A 106 -7.14 1.68 5.82
N ALA A 107 -6.85 1.85 7.11
CA ALA A 107 -5.64 1.34 7.75
C ALA A 107 -5.76 1.35 9.29
N LEU A 108 -4.92 0.55 9.95
CA LEU A 108 -4.64 0.62 11.39
C LEU A 108 -3.21 1.07 11.58
N VAL A 109 -3.02 2.18 12.29
CA VAL A 109 -1.70 2.70 12.64
C VAL A 109 -1.55 2.69 14.15
N VAL A 110 -0.37 2.34 14.66
CA VAL A 110 -0.04 2.39 16.09
C VAL A 110 1.13 3.32 16.32
N GLY A 111 1.26 3.87 17.53
CA GLY A 111 2.39 4.71 17.90
C GLY A 111 2.12 5.53 19.15
N ARG A 112 2.84 6.63 19.32
CA ARG A 112 2.74 7.53 20.47
C ARG A 112 2.27 8.93 20.08
N TRP A 113 1.27 9.42 20.79
CA TRP A 113 0.79 10.80 20.66
C TRP A 113 0.73 11.48 22.02
N GLU A 114 1.35 12.67 22.13
CA GLU A 114 1.39 13.46 23.38
C GLU A 114 1.83 12.61 24.61
N GLY A 115 2.75 11.66 24.41
CA GLY A 115 3.28 10.78 25.48
C GLY A 115 2.40 9.58 25.84
N LYS A 116 1.35 9.29 25.07
CA LYS A 116 0.47 8.13 25.26
C LYS A 116 0.53 7.18 24.08
N ASP A 117 0.41 5.89 24.36
CA ASP A 117 0.30 4.85 23.34
C ASP A 117 -1.12 4.89 22.74
N VAL A 118 -1.17 4.99 21.42
CA VAL A 118 -2.41 5.18 20.65
C VAL A 118 -2.48 4.22 19.49
N ILE A 119 -3.71 3.85 19.15
CA ILE A 119 -4.06 3.32 17.85
C ILE A 119 -4.82 4.38 17.07
N VAL A 120 -4.64 4.41 15.76
CA VAL A 120 -5.36 5.30 14.86
C VAL A 120 -6.09 4.47 13.83
N LEU A 121 -7.42 4.55 13.87
CA LEU A 121 -8.31 3.94 12.88
C LEU A 121 -8.45 4.92 11.71
N VAL A 122 -7.97 4.52 10.53
CA VAL A 122 -7.88 5.39 9.35
C VAL A 122 -9.00 5.06 8.36
N ASN A 123 -9.69 6.09 7.87
CA ASN A 123 -10.55 5.98 6.68
C ASN A 123 -10.10 7.00 5.63
N ALA A 124 -9.72 6.48 4.47
CA ALA A 124 -9.16 7.26 3.37
C ALA A 124 -9.81 6.95 2.00
N LYS A 125 -10.87 6.14 2.00
CA LYS A 125 -11.51 5.57 0.79
C LYS A 125 -12.56 6.48 0.16
N ASN A 126 -13.09 7.41 0.94
CA ASN A 126 -14.27 8.18 0.58
C ASN A 126 -13.88 9.58 0.09
N ASN A 127 -14.63 10.12 -0.89
CA ASN A 127 -14.69 11.56 -1.10
C ASN A 127 -15.40 12.17 0.12
N MET A 128 -14.61 12.63 1.10
CA MET A 128 -15.07 13.15 2.37
C MET A 128 -15.98 14.36 2.23
N ASP A 129 -15.85 15.16 1.17
CA ASP A 129 -16.75 16.31 0.96
C ASP A 129 -18.21 15.89 0.79
N THR A 130 -18.44 14.74 0.17
CA THR A 130 -19.79 14.22 -0.10
C THR A 130 -20.19 13.12 0.88
N PHE A 131 -19.24 12.27 1.27
CA PHE A 131 -19.50 11.02 1.98
C PHE A 131 -18.95 10.99 3.42
N TYR A 132 -18.67 12.14 4.05
CA TYR A 132 -18.17 12.18 5.43
C TYR A 132 -19.03 11.37 6.42
N ARG A 133 -20.36 11.33 6.22
CA ARG A 133 -21.26 10.57 7.10
C ARG A 133 -21.00 9.07 7.03
N LYS A 134 -20.70 8.57 5.82
CA LYS A 134 -20.38 7.15 5.60
C LYS A 134 -19.05 6.81 6.26
N ALA A 135 -18.02 7.62 6.02
CA ALA A 135 -16.71 7.45 6.65
C ALA A 135 -16.78 7.51 8.19
N LEU A 136 -17.58 8.43 8.72
CA LEU A 136 -17.81 8.53 10.16
C LEU A 136 -18.55 7.30 10.72
N ALA A 137 -19.54 6.79 10.00
CA ALA A 137 -20.26 5.58 10.39
C ALA A 137 -19.35 4.35 10.38
N GLU A 138 -18.51 4.21 9.36
CA GLU A 138 -17.51 3.13 9.23
C GLU A 138 -16.50 3.19 10.40
N LEU A 139 -15.89 4.35 10.67
CA LEU A 139 -14.94 4.47 11.80
C LEU A 139 -15.60 4.33 13.17
N SER A 140 -16.83 4.81 13.34
CA SER A 140 -17.58 4.59 14.58
C SER A 140 -17.94 3.12 14.77
N GLY A 141 -18.29 2.42 13.68
CA GLY A 141 -18.51 0.97 13.66
C GLY A 141 -17.26 0.21 14.07
N ALA A 142 -16.14 0.51 13.41
CA ALA A 142 -14.82 -0.06 13.73
C ALA A 142 -14.40 0.21 15.17
N MET A 143 -14.61 1.42 15.70
CA MET A 143 -14.30 1.76 17.09
C MET A 143 -15.14 0.96 18.09
N ARG A 144 -16.45 0.83 17.87
CA ARG A 144 -17.30 -0.02 18.74
C ARG A 144 -16.89 -1.48 18.66
N TYR A 145 -16.55 -1.95 17.46
CA TYR A 145 -16.11 -3.32 17.26
C TYR A 145 -14.75 -3.59 17.91
N TRP A 146 -13.83 -2.63 17.85
CA TRP A 146 -12.57 -2.67 18.57
C TRP A 146 -12.78 -2.80 20.09
N GLU A 147 -13.68 -2.00 20.66
CA GLU A 147 -14.05 -2.11 22.07
C GLU A 147 -14.73 -3.45 22.40
N LYS A 148 -15.53 -4.02 21.48
CA LYS A 148 -16.05 -5.38 21.64
C LYS A 148 -14.90 -6.40 21.71
N LEU A 149 -14.00 -6.38 20.73
CA LEU A 149 -12.86 -7.30 20.65
C LEU A 149 -11.95 -7.23 21.89
N LYS A 150 -11.77 -6.04 22.46
CA LYS A 150 -10.99 -5.83 23.70
C LYS A 150 -11.60 -6.50 24.93
N ASN A 151 -12.92 -6.65 24.96
CA ASN A 151 -13.67 -7.16 26.10
C ASN A 151 -14.05 -8.64 25.96
N LEU A 152 -13.59 -9.31 24.90
CA LEU A 152 -13.84 -10.74 24.71
C LEU A 152 -13.11 -11.57 25.77
N SER A 153 -13.82 -12.57 26.28
CA SER A 153 -13.24 -13.64 27.09
C SER A 153 -12.49 -14.65 26.22
N ALA A 154 -11.64 -15.47 26.86
CA ALA A 154 -10.94 -16.54 26.17
C ALA A 154 -11.90 -17.57 25.55
N GLU A 155 -13.03 -17.83 26.21
CA GLU A 155 -14.07 -18.76 25.74
C GLU A 155 -14.74 -18.23 24.46
N GLU A 156 -15.11 -16.95 24.43
CA GLU A 156 -15.70 -16.33 23.22
C GLU A 156 -14.74 -16.28 22.03
N LEU A 157 -13.43 -16.14 22.31
CA LEU A 157 -12.38 -16.20 21.30
C LEU A 157 -12.20 -17.60 20.70
N GLU A 158 -12.49 -18.65 21.46
CA GLU A 158 -12.40 -20.03 20.97
C GLU A 158 -13.68 -20.47 20.22
N GLU A 159 -14.83 -19.86 20.52
CA GLU A 159 -16.12 -20.23 19.92
C GLU A 159 -16.39 -19.55 18.57
N GLU A 160 -15.90 -18.33 18.34
CA GLU A 160 -16.24 -17.54 17.15
C GLU A 160 -15.02 -17.25 16.24
N ASP A 161 -14.82 -18.12 15.24
CA ASP A 161 -13.70 -18.07 14.27
C ASP A 161 -13.49 -16.69 13.62
N ALA A 162 -14.58 -15.96 13.36
CA ALA A 162 -14.51 -14.62 12.75
C ALA A 162 -13.90 -13.60 13.70
N LEU A 163 -14.30 -13.61 14.98
CA LEU A 163 -13.76 -12.71 16.01
C LEU A 163 -12.31 -13.04 16.32
N ALA A 164 -11.98 -14.33 16.45
CA ALA A 164 -10.61 -14.79 16.67
C ALA A 164 -9.68 -14.34 15.54
N SER A 165 -10.12 -14.48 14.29
CA SER A 165 -9.39 -14.02 13.12
C SER A 165 -9.11 -12.52 13.18
N ASP A 166 -10.13 -11.70 13.46
CA ASP A 166 -9.98 -10.24 13.55
C ASP A 166 -9.07 -9.85 14.73
N TYR A 167 -9.26 -10.48 15.90
CA TYR A 167 -8.44 -10.26 17.09
C TYR A 167 -6.95 -10.51 16.84
N HIS A 168 -6.61 -11.63 16.21
CA HIS A 168 -5.23 -11.98 15.90
C HIS A 168 -4.64 -11.10 14.81
N LYS A 169 -5.40 -10.83 13.74
CA LYS A 169 -4.92 -10.05 12.60
C LYS A 169 -4.63 -8.60 12.97
N LEU A 170 -5.44 -8.02 13.85
CA LEU A 170 -5.27 -6.68 14.41
C LEU A 170 -4.30 -6.65 15.60
N GLN A 171 -3.72 -7.80 15.96
CA GLN A 171 -2.78 -7.97 17.06
C GLN A 171 -3.28 -7.36 18.38
N LEU A 172 -4.57 -7.53 18.68
CA LEU A 172 -5.23 -6.81 19.79
C LEU A 172 -4.57 -7.06 21.15
N ALA A 173 -3.97 -8.24 21.34
CA ALA A 173 -3.21 -8.57 22.54
C ALA A 173 -2.09 -7.55 22.84
N ASN A 174 -1.46 -6.97 21.82
CA ASN A 174 -0.38 -5.99 21.94
C ASN A 174 -0.90 -4.57 22.26
N TYR A 175 -2.15 -4.27 21.89
CA TYR A 175 -2.69 -2.91 21.87
C TYR A 175 -3.93 -2.73 22.76
N SER A 176 -4.20 -3.68 23.65
CA SER A 176 -5.38 -3.69 24.52
C SER A 176 -5.48 -2.46 25.43
N SER A 177 -4.34 -1.91 25.86
CA SER A 177 -4.27 -0.71 26.71
C SER A 177 -4.22 0.61 25.93
N TYR A 178 -4.10 0.55 24.59
CA TYR A 178 -3.85 1.74 23.77
C TYR A 178 -5.15 2.55 23.62
N SER A 179 -5.00 3.87 23.62
CA SER A 179 -6.13 4.79 23.40
C SER A 179 -6.47 4.89 21.92
N VAL A 180 -7.77 4.97 21.59
CA VAL A 180 -8.22 5.05 20.19
C VAL A 180 -8.28 6.49 19.72
N MET A 181 -7.70 6.75 18.55
CA MET A 181 -7.83 7.97 17.77
C MET A 181 -8.34 7.63 16.37
N LEU A 182 -8.84 8.64 15.65
CA LEU A 182 -9.33 8.48 14.28
C LEU A 182 -8.45 9.24 13.29
N ALA A 183 -8.43 8.82 12.03
CA ALA A 183 -7.89 9.62 10.95
C ALA A 183 -8.84 9.61 9.77
N PHE A 184 -9.14 10.79 9.25
CA PHE A 184 -9.93 10.99 8.06
C PHE A 184 -9.03 11.54 6.98
N GLY A 185 -9.02 10.87 5.83
CA GLY A 185 -8.30 11.31 4.65
C GLY A 185 -9.07 11.00 3.38
N GLY A 186 -8.46 11.35 2.24
CA GLY A 186 -9.00 11.02 0.93
C GLY A 186 -8.61 12.04 -0.13
N ASN A 187 -8.88 11.70 -1.38
CA ASN A 187 -8.60 12.56 -2.55
C ASN A 187 -9.35 13.90 -2.51
N LYS A 188 -10.51 13.94 -1.84
CA LYS A 188 -11.34 15.14 -1.69
C LYS A 188 -11.81 15.24 -0.25
N PHE A 189 -11.15 16.10 0.50
CA PHE A 189 -11.53 16.42 1.86
C PHE A 189 -11.24 17.89 2.12
N SER A 190 -12.28 18.70 2.15
CA SER A 190 -12.15 20.13 2.38
C SER A 190 -12.05 20.43 3.87
N LYS A 191 -11.26 21.47 4.17
CA LYS A 191 -11.16 22.04 5.51
C LYS A 191 -12.52 22.49 6.05
N HIS A 192 -13.42 22.94 5.17
CA HIS A 192 -14.77 23.33 5.53
C HIS A 192 -15.56 22.16 6.12
N VAL A 193 -15.51 20.97 5.50
CA VAL A 193 -16.18 19.77 6.03
C VAL A 193 -15.53 19.32 7.34
N ALA A 194 -14.20 19.33 7.42
CA ALA A 194 -13.48 19.05 8.66
C ALA A 194 -13.94 19.94 9.83
N GLN A 195 -13.99 21.25 9.62
CA GLN A 195 -14.37 22.23 10.64
C GLN A 195 -15.86 22.22 10.98
N THR A 196 -16.75 22.05 9.99
CA THR A 196 -18.20 22.20 10.23
C THR A 196 -18.92 20.89 10.53
N LYS A 197 -18.36 19.75 10.11
CA LYS A 197 -19.02 18.43 10.25
C LYS A 197 -18.32 17.51 11.24
N LEU A 198 -17.01 17.64 11.43
CA LEU A 198 -16.22 16.71 12.25
C LEU A 198 -15.57 17.37 13.48
N ALA A 199 -15.57 18.70 13.59
CA ALA A 199 -14.97 19.40 14.74
C ALA A 199 -15.61 19.05 16.10
N HIS A 200 -16.88 18.62 16.10
CA HIS A 200 -17.60 18.25 17.32
C HIS A 200 -17.31 16.83 17.82
N LEU A 201 -16.48 16.06 17.12
CA LEU A 201 -16.10 14.72 17.57
C LEU A 201 -15.29 14.80 18.86
N GLN A 202 -15.73 14.05 19.88
CA GLN A 202 -15.04 13.98 21.18
C GLN A 202 -13.74 13.17 21.09
N THR A 203 -13.72 12.12 20.26
CA THR A 203 -12.54 11.29 20.02
C THR A 203 -11.49 12.11 19.27
N PRO A 204 -10.22 12.17 19.73
CA PRO A 204 -9.15 12.86 19.02
C PRO A 204 -8.96 12.29 17.61
N TRP A 205 -8.68 13.16 16.64
CA TRP A 205 -8.60 12.74 15.25
C TRP A 205 -7.62 13.55 14.40
N PHE A 206 -7.16 12.97 13.30
CA PHE A 206 -6.32 13.60 12.29
C PHE A 206 -7.10 13.90 11.01
N TYR A 207 -6.92 15.12 10.51
CA TYR A 207 -7.30 15.58 9.19
C TYR A 207 -6.12 15.39 8.24
N VAL A 208 -6.28 14.55 7.21
CA VAL A 208 -5.19 14.23 6.28
C VAL A 208 -5.58 14.57 4.84
N VAL A 209 -4.78 15.41 4.19
CA VAL A 209 -5.01 15.83 2.80
C VAL A 209 -3.72 15.98 2.02
N ALA A 210 -3.80 15.76 0.71
CA ALA A 210 -2.69 16.05 -0.19
C ALA A 210 -2.51 17.57 -0.36
N ASP A 211 -1.26 18.01 -0.32
CA ASP A 211 -0.85 19.37 -0.66
C ASP A 211 -0.83 19.58 -2.19
N PRO A 212 -0.60 20.81 -2.70
CA PRO A 212 -0.52 21.06 -4.14
C PRO A 212 0.61 20.31 -4.86
N THR A 213 1.59 19.77 -4.13
CA THR A 213 2.68 18.94 -4.65
C THR A 213 2.33 17.45 -4.67
N GLY A 214 1.15 17.07 -4.16
CA GLY A 214 0.68 15.69 -4.07
C GLY A 214 1.13 14.96 -2.81
N ARG A 215 1.73 15.64 -1.83
CA ARG A 215 2.18 15.04 -0.56
C ARG A 215 1.09 15.12 0.49
N PHE A 216 0.78 14.01 1.15
CA PHE A 216 -0.17 14.03 2.26
C PHE A 216 0.39 14.78 3.47
N LEU A 217 -0.47 15.52 4.15
CA LEU A 217 -0.18 16.25 5.38
C LEU A 217 -1.25 15.94 6.43
N ALA A 218 -0.83 15.52 7.62
CA ALA A 218 -1.71 15.27 8.75
C ALA A 218 -1.73 16.47 9.71
N THR A 219 -2.93 16.97 9.99
CA THR A 219 -3.22 18.02 10.98
C THR A 219 -4.09 17.44 12.08
N HIS A 220 -3.69 17.59 13.34
CA HIS A 220 -4.51 17.12 14.45
C HIS A 220 -5.75 18.02 14.64
N SER A 221 -6.87 17.46 15.09
CA SER A 221 -8.15 18.18 15.22
C SER A 221 -8.07 19.47 16.04
N LYS A 222 -7.30 19.47 17.13
CA LYS A 222 -7.02 20.67 17.96
C LYS A 222 -6.30 21.80 17.21
N GLN A 223 -5.67 21.50 16.08
CA GLN A 223 -4.90 22.44 15.26
C GLN A 223 -5.67 22.90 14.01
N LEU A 224 -6.91 22.40 13.82
CA LEU A 224 -7.80 22.94 12.81
C LEU A 224 -8.27 24.33 13.31
N PRO A 225 -7.93 25.42 12.60
CA PRO A 225 -8.32 26.77 13.01
C PRO A 225 -9.83 27.02 12.87
#